data_AF-A0A2N6C4P2-F1
#
_entry.id   AF-A0A2N6C4P2-F1
#
_cell.length_a   1.000
_cell.length_b   1.000
_cell.length_c   1.000
_cell.angle_alpha   90.00
_cell.angle_beta   90.00
_cell.angle_gamma   90.00
#
_symmetry.space_group_name_H-M   'P 1'
#
loop_
_entity.id
_entity.type
_entity.pdbx_description
1 polymer ?
#
loop_
_entity_poly.entity_id
_entity_poly.type
_entity_poly.pdbx_seq_one_letter_code
_entity_poly.pdbx_strand_id
1 'polypeptide(L)'
;MDDKEFLHARKILGKTQKQLAELLGSSIKAVHSYEQGWRTVPAHVERQIFFLLARKKGAASNSKACWTIKKCPRKRKLQCPAWEFQAGKLCWFINGTICEGEVQQNWQEKMKICRECEVLKSFLG
;
A
#
# COMPACT_ATOMS: atom_id res chain seq x y z
N MET A 1 -9.71 2.86 -0.07
CA MET A 1 -9.45 3.94 0.90
C MET A 1 -10.63 4.88 0.90
N ASP A 2 -11.22 5.13 2.06
CA ASP A 2 -12.28 6.13 2.20
C ASP A 2 -11.71 7.55 2.45
N ASP A 3 -12.59 8.54 2.52
CA ASP A 3 -12.26 9.95 2.74
C ASP A 3 -11.55 10.19 4.07
N LYS A 4 -11.99 9.51 5.14
CA LYS A 4 -11.41 9.64 6.48
C LYS A 4 -10.01 9.04 6.55
N GLU A 5 -9.82 7.87 5.96
CA GLU A 5 -8.53 7.20 5.82
C GLU A 5 -7.56 8.06 5.01
N PHE A 6 -8.03 8.65 3.91
CA PHE A 6 -7.20 9.51 3.04
C PHE A 6 -6.75 10.78 3.78
N LEU A 7 -7.68 11.46 4.47
CA LEU A 7 -7.37 12.62 5.30
C LEU A 7 -6.39 12.26 6.44
N HIS A 8 -6.62 11.13 7.10
CA HIS A 8 -5.74 10.66 8.17
C HIS A 8 -4.33 10.35 7.65
N ALA A 9 -4.21 9.66 6.50
CA ALA A 9 -2.94 9.40 5.85
C ALA A 9 -2.18 10.67 5.52
N ARG A 10 -2.84 11.71 4.98
CA ARG A 10 -2.20 13.01 4.74
C ARG A 10 -1.65 13.63 6.02
N LYS A 11 -2.44 13.59 7.11
CA LYS A 11 -2.04 14.11 8.41
C LYS A 11 -0.84 13.34 8.96
N ILE A 12 -0.85 12.01 8.90
CA ILE A 12 0.32 11.19 9.26
C ILE A 12 1.53 11.60 8.44
N LEU A 13 1.39 11.84 7.14
CA LEU A 13 2.49 12.28 6.27
C LEU A 13 2.99 13.69 6.61
N GLY A 14 2.23 14.49 7.37
CA GLY A 14 2.59 15.87 7.74
C GLY A 14 2.59 16.80 6.53
N LYS A 15 1.64 16.60 5.60
CA LYS A 15 1.56 17.35 4.34
C LYS A 15 0.33 18.23 4.28
N THR A 16 0.46 19.40 3.64
CA THR A 16 -0.69 20.18 3.18
C THR A 16 -1.38 19.49 2.00
N GLN A 17 -2.62 19.88 1.67
CA GLN A 17 -3.30 19.37 0.48
C GLN A 17 -2.50 19.65 -0.81
N LYS A 18 -1.87 20.84 -0.91
CA LYS A 18 -1.02 21.23 -2.05
C LYS A 18 0.20 20.30 -2.19
N GLN A 19 0.96 20.11 -1.11
CA GLN A 19 2.14 19.24 -1.13
C GLN A 19 1.77 17.80 -1.44
N LEU A 20 0.65 17.31 -0.90
CA LEU A 20 0.19 15.97 -1.22
C LEU A 20 -0.22 15.85 -2.70
N ALA A 21 -0.87 16.86 -3.25
CA ALA A 21 -1.25 16.89 -4.66
C ALA A 21 -0.02 16.79 -5.58
N GLU A 22 1.04 17.54 -5.28
CA GLU A 22 2.33 17.49 -5.97
C GLU A 22 2.96 16.09 -5.89
N LEU A 23 3.00 15.48 -4.70
CA LEU A 23 3.51 14.12 -4.52
C LEU A 23 2.73 13.07 -5.32
N LEU A 24 1.41 13.23 -5.41
CA LEU A 24 0.51 12.32 -6.12
C LEU A 24 0.42 12.60 -7.62
N GLY A 25 1.07 13.64 -8.14
CA GLY A 25 0.93 14.07 -9.54
C GLY A 25 -0.51 14.42 -9.90
N SER A 26 -1.25 15.04 -8.97
CA SER A 26 -2.68 15.35 -9.12
C SER A 26 -2.97 16.81 -8.80
N SER A 27 -4.18 17.29 -9.09
CA SER A 27 -4.58 18.64 -8.73
C SER A 27 -4.98 18.75 -7.25
N ILE A 28 -4.78 19.93 -6.65
CA ILE A 28 -5.26 20.21 -5.29
C ILE A 28 -6.78 20.01 -5.17
N LYS A 29 -7.54 20.28 -6.24
CA LYS A 29 -9.00 20.03 -6.30
C LYS A 29 -9.32 18.55 -6.21
N ALA A 30 -8.51 17.68 -6.82
CA ALA A 30 -8.68 16.22 -6.72
C ALA A 30 -8.44 15.75 -5.28
N VAL A 31 -7.35 16.19 -4.65
CA VAL A 31 -7.05 15.89 -3.24
C VAL A 31 -8.19 16.34 -2.32
N HIS A 32 -8.68 17.58 -2.49
CA HIS A 32 -9.82 18.07 -1.72
C HIS A 32 -11.07 17.22 -1.95
N SER A 33 -11.35 16.86 -3.21
CA SER A 33 -12.49 16.02 -3.56
C SER A 33 -12.43 14.61 -2.95
N TYR A 34 -11.23 14.05 -2.76
CA TYR A 34 -11.04 12.77 -2.07
C TYR A 34 -11.30 12.91 -0.57
N GLU A 35 -10.80 13.97 0.06
CA GLU A 35 -11.00 14.23 1.50
C GLU A 35 -12.44 14.56 1.88
N GLN A 36 -13.25 15.07 0.93
CA GLN A 36 -14.67 15.35 1.13
C GLN A 36 -15.57 14.15 0.76
N GLY A 37 -15.00 13.05 0.27
CA GLY A 37 -15.77 11.90 -0.21
C GLY A 37 -16.56 12.16 -1.50
N TRP A 38 -16.36 13.30 -2.17
CA TRP A 38 -17.04 13.62 -3.44
C TRP A 38 -16.57 12.75 -4.61
N ARG A 39 -15.35 12.21 -4.51
CA ARG A 39 -14.79 11.26 -5.48
C ARG A 39 -14.14 10.11 -4.76
N THR A 40 -14.36 8.90 -5.28
CA THR A 40 -13.63 7.71 -4.84
C THR A 40 -12.14 7.86 -5.14
N VAL A 41 -11.29 7.47 -4.20
CA VAL A 41 -9.83 7.44 -4.37
C VAL A 41 -9.45 6.38 -5.41
N PRO A 42 -8.80 6.73 -6.53
CA PRO A 42 -8.36 5.74 -7.51
C PRO A 42 -7.30 4.79 -6.93
N ALA A 43 -7.26 3.56 -7.44
CA ALA A 43 -6.33 2.53 -6.98
C ALA A 43 -4.85 2.96 -7.02
N HIS A 44 -4.43 3.69 -8.06
CA HIS A 44 -3.06 4.19 -8.17
C HIS A 44 -2.73 5.25 -7.11
N VAL A 45 -3.70 6.09 -6.74
CA VAL A 45 -3.56 7.08 -5.67
C VAL A 45 -3.44 6.37 -4.33
N GLU A 46 -4.33 5.42 -4.02
CA GLU A 46 -4.26 4.62 -2.78
C GLU A 46 -2.92 3.88 -2.67
N ARG A 47 -2.47 3.25 -3.76
CA ARG A 47 -1.18 2.56 -3.83
C ARG A 47 -0.01 3.50 -3.50
N GLN A 48 -0.03 4.72 -4.05
CA GLN A 48 1.02 5.71 -3.81
C GLN A 48 0.98 6.26 -2.38
N ILE A 49 -0.21 6.47 -1.80
CA ILE A 49 -0.36 6.85 -0.40
C ILE A 49 0.26 5.81 0.53
N PHE A 50 -0.08 4.53 0.35
CA PHE A 50 0.52 3.46 1.15
C PHE A 50 2.03 3.38 0.98
N PHE A 51 2.54 3.65 -0.23
CA PHE A 51 3.99 3.71 -0.46
C PHE A 51 4.64 4.84 0.34
N LEU A 52 4.08 6.04 0.32
CA LEU A 52 4.59 7.17 1.09
C LEU A 52 4.53 6.91 2.60
N LEU A 53 3.45 6.32 3.11
CA LEU A 53 3.31 5.93 4.52
C LEU A 53 4.37 4.90 4.92
N ALA A 54 4.54 3.84 4.11
CA ALA A 54 5.55 2.82 4.33
C ALA A 54 6.97 3.39 4.32
N ARG A 55 7.25 4.40 3.48
CA ARG A 55 8.56 5.07 3.44
C ARG A 55 8.77 5.99 4.63
N LYS A 56 7.74 6.71 5.08
CA LYS A 56 7.80 7.54 6.28
C LYS A 56 8.12 6.72 7.53
N LYS A 57 7.53 5.53 7.67
CA LYS A 57 7.79 4.61 8.79
C LYS A 57 9.06 3.76 8.58
N GLY A 58 9.41 3.50 7.32
CA GLY A 58 10.49 2.62 6.88
C GLY A 58 11.90 3.06 7.27
N ALA A 59 12.11 4.33 7.63
CA ALA A 59 13.38 4.79 8.22
C ALA A 59 13.69 4.13 9.59
N ALA A 60 12.69 3.51 10.26
CA ALA A 60 12.82 2.91 11.58
C ALA A 60 12.47 1.40 11.65
N SER A 61 12.16 0.74 10.53
CA SER A 61 11.54 -0.60 10.51
C SER A 61 12.48 -1.71 10.04
N ASN A 62 12.87 -2.62 10.95
CA ASN A 62 13.53 -3.90 10.66
C ASN A 62 12.56 -4.96 10.04
N SER A 63 11.57 -4.53 9.26
CA SER A 63 10.57 -5.43 8.69
C SER A 63 11.21 -6.53 7.82
N LYS A 64 10.86 -7.78 8.13
CA LYS A 64 11.25 -8.95 7.35
C LYS A 64 10.43 -9.01 6.05
N ALA A 65 10.94 -9.72 5.06
CA ALA A 65 10.19 -9.96 3.83
C ALA A 65 8.92 -10.81 4.09
N CYS A 66 7.88 -10.60 3.29
CA CYS A 66 6.59 -11.27 3.44
C CYS A 66 6.69 -12.80 3.46
N TRP A 67 7.57 -13.41 2.66
CA TRP A 67 7.74 -14.87 2.63
C TRP A 67 8.37 -15.42 3.90
N THR A 68 9.12 -14.61 4.64
CA THR A 68 9.67 -15.00 5.94
C THR A 68 8.58 -14.93 7.01
N ILE A 69 7.76 -13.87 6.98
CA ILE A 69 6.65 -13.67 7.91
C ILE A 69 5.57 -14.75 7.69
N LYS A 70 5.11 -14.90 6.45
CA LYS A 70 4.04 -15.84 6.07
C LYS A 70 4.54 -17.27 5.81
N LYS A 71 5.81 -17.55 6.10
CA LYS A 71 6.47 -18.87 5.93
C LYS A 71 6.13 -19.53 4.58
N CYS A 72 6.32 -18.80 3.48
CA CYS A 72 5.90 -19.27 2.16
C CYS A 72 6.74 -20.49 1.71
N PRO A 73 6.10 -21.58 1.24
CA PRO A 73 6.81 -22.74 0.67
C PRO A 73 7.67 -22.33 -0.53
N ARG A 74 8.80 -23.03 -0.72
CA ARG A 74 9.78 -22.72 -1.79
C ARG A 74 9.13 -22.66 -3.18
N LYS A 75 8.26 -23.62 -3.51
CA LYS A 75 7.55 -23.68 -4.81
C LYS A 75 6.74 -22.41 -5.08
N ARG A 76 5.90 -21.99 -4.13
CA ARG A 76 5.09 -20.75 -4.23
C ARG A 76 5.97 -19.50 -4.26
N LYS A 77 7.01 -19.47 -3.43
CA LYS A 77 7.94 -18.35 -3.33
C LYS A 77 8.65 -18.08 -4.66
N LEU A 78 9.16 -19.11 -5.34
CA LEU A 78 9.86 -18.98 -6.62
C LEU A 78 8.97 -18.45 -7.76
N GLN A 79 7.65 -18.62 -7.66
CA GLN A 79 6.68 -18.16 -8.65
C GLN A 79 6.06 -16.79 -8.30
N CYS A 80 6.38 -16.22 -7.12
CA CYS A 80 5.72 -15.02 -6.64
C CYS A 80 6.49 -13.76 -7.10
N PRO A 81 5.82 -12.80 -7.75
CA PRO A 81 6.43 -11.53 -8.15
C PRO A 81 7.13 -10.78 -7.02
N ALA A 82 6.60 -10.87 -5.79
CA ALA A 82 7.26 -10.23 -4.63
C ALA A 82 8.68 -10.80 -4.40
N TRP A 83 8.89 -12.09 -4.65
CA TRP A 83 10.21 -12.72 -4.55
C TRP A 83 11.07 -12.38 -5.77
N GLU A 84 10.52 -12.51 -6.97
CA GLU A 84 11.20 -12.19 -8.23
C GLU A 84 11.83 -10.78 -8.20
N PHE A 85 11.04 -9.78 -7.83
CA PHE A 85 11.47 -8.38 -7.78
C PHE A 85 12.06 -7.94 -6.44
N GLN A 86 12.37 -8.90 -5.53
CA GLN A 86 12.92 -8.63 -4.20
C GLN A 86 12.09 -7.63 -3.36
N ALA A 87 10.79 -7.54 -3.65
CA ALA A 87 9.86 -6.59 -3.06
C ALA A 87 9.17 -7.15 -1.81
N GLY A 88 9.81 -8.04 -1.06
CA GLY A 88 9.19 -8.75 0.06
C GLY A 88 8.63 -7.85 1.15
N LYS A 89 9.26 -6.69 1.40
CA LYS A 89 8.77 -5.68 2.37
C LYS A 89 7.62 -4.82 1.81
N LEU A 90 7.41 -4.85 0.50
CA LEU A 90 6.38 -4.12 -0.23
C LEU A 90 5.50 -5.05 -1.07
N CYS A 91 5.29 -6.30 -0.67
CA CYS A 91 4.55 -7.25 -1.50
C CYS A 91 3.11 -6.81 -1.79
N TRP A 92 2.55 -5.96 -0.92
CA TRP A 92 1.24 -5.34 -1.10
C TRP A 92 1.20 -4.32 -2.26
N PHE A 93 2.34 -3.77 -2.68
CA PHE A 93 2.45 -2.77 -3.76
C PHE A 93 2.33 -3.41 -5.15
N ILE A 94 2.72 -4.69 -5.27
CA ILE A 94 2.79 -5.43 -6.54
C ILE A 94 1.56 -6.34 -6.68
N ASN A 95 0.87 -6.28 -7.82
CA ASN A 95 -0.21 -7.21 -8.16
C ASN A 95 0.36 -8.53 -8.70
N GLY A 96 -0.45 -9.58 -8.77
CA GLY A 96 -0.02 -10.91 -9.22
C GLY A 96 0.76 -11.71 -8.18
N THR A 97 0.98 -11.17 -6.98
CA THR A 97 1.56 -11.93 -5.85
C THR A 97 0.68 -13.13 -5.49
N ILE A 98 1.33 -14.23 -5.13
CA ILE A 98 0.64 -15.46 -4.73
C ILE A 98 0.54 -15.48 -3.19
N CYS A 99 -0.55 -14.90 -2.69
CA CYS A 99 -0.84 -14.83 -1.25
C CYS A 99 -1.82 -15.95 -0.89
N GLU A 100 -1.48 -16.74 0.14
CA GLU A 100 -2.34 -17.84 0.62
C GLU A 100 -2.70 -18.91 -0.43
N GLY A 101 -1.93 -18.97 -1.53
CA GLY A 101 -2.15 -19.91 -2.64
C GLY A 101 -2.83 -19.27 -3.84
N GLU A 102 -3.40 -18.08 -3.67
CA GLU A 102 -4.20 -17.40 -4.69
C GLU A 102 -3.44 -16.23 -5.33
N VAL A 103 -3.65 -16.06 -6.65
CA VAL A 103 -3.06 -14.95 -7.41
C VAL A 103 -3.87 -13.67 -7.18
N GLN A 104 -3.21 -12.66 -6.63
CA GLN A 104 -3.84 -11.38 -6.29
C GLN A 104 -3.80 -10.40 -7.47
N GLN A 105 -4.68 -10.59 -8.46
CA GLN A 105 -4.66 -9.84 -9.72
C GLN A 105 -5.22 -8.42 -9.62
N ASN A 106 -6.35 -8.25 -8.93
CA ASN A 106 -7.06 -6.98 -8.83
C ASN A 106 -6.63 -6.21 -7.56
N TRP A 107 -6.48 -4.88 -7.66
CA TRP A 107 -6.02 -4.06 -6.52
C TRP A 107 -7.04 -4.05 -5.37
N GLN A 108 -8.32 -3.87 -5.68
CA GLN A 108 -9.39 -3.81 -4.68
C GLN A 108 -9.48 -5.13 -3.90
N GLU A 109 -9.50 -6.29 -4.57
CA GLU A 109 -9.51 -7.60 -3.90
C GLU A 109 -8.23 -7.84 -3.10
N LYS A 110 -7.07 -7.50 -3.67
CA LYS A 110 -5.78 -7.61 -2.97
C LYS A 110 -5.76 -6.75 -1.71
N MET A 111 -6.33 -5.55 -1.73
CA MET A 111 -6.34 -4.67 -0.57
C MET A 111 -7.27 -5.18 0.54
N LYS A 112 -8.34 -5.92 0.25
CA LYS A 112 -9.16 -6.57 1.29
C LYS A 112 -8.32 -7.48 2.20
N ILE A 113 -7.42 -8.27 1.61
CA ILE A 113 -6.53 -9.15 2.39
C ILE A 113 -5.29 -8.41 2.91
N CYS A 114 -4.73 -7.48 2.13
CA CYS A 114 -3.46 -6.86 2.48
C CYS A 114 -3.62 -5.90 3.66
N ARG A 115 -4.75 -5.21 3.79
CA ARG A 115 -5.05 -4.31 4.92
C ARG A 115 -5.06 -5.07 6.25
N GLU A 116 -5.44 -6.35 6.23
CA GLU A 116 -5.42 -7.21 7.42
C GLU A 116 -4.07 -7.91 7.65
N CYS A 117 -3.17 -7.88 6.67
CA CYS A 117 -1.90 -8.58 6.69
C CYS A 117 -0.85 -7.86 7.55
N GLU A 118 -0.12 -8.62 8.37
CA GLU A 118 1.01 -8.15 9.19
C GLU A 118 2.04 -7.32 8.41
N VAL A 119 2.29 -7.67 7.14
CA VAL A 119 3.27 -6.97 6.30
C VAL A 119 2.85 -5.52 6.09
N LEU A 120 1.61 -5.27 5.67
CA LEU A 120 1.13 -3.90 5.44
C LEU A 120 0.82 -3.19 6.76
N LYS A 121 0.18 -3.86 7.72
CA LYS A 121 -0.11 -3.30 9.06
C LYS A 121 1.14 -2.77 9.76
N SER A 122 2.30 -3.41 9.56
CA SER A 122 3.57 -2.90 10.11
C SER A 122 3.89 -1.46 9.67
N PHE A 123 3.34 -1.02 8.54
CA PHE A 123 3.48 0.33 7.99
C PHE A 123 2.31 1.28 8.29
N LEU A 124 1.12 0.76 8.57
CA LEU A 124 -0.11 1.56 8.71
C LEU A 124 -0.44 2.00 10.14
N GLY A 125 0.21 1.40 11.14
CA GLY A 125 -0.07 1.70 12.56
C GLY A 125 -0.02 3.17 12.89
#